data_AF-A0A5N6QR68-F1
#
_entry.id   AF-A0A5N6QR68-F1
#
_cell.length_a   1.000
_cell.length_b   1.000
_cell.length_c   1.000
_cell.angle_alpha   90.00
_cell.angle_beta   90.00
_cell.angle_gamma   90.00
#
_symmetry.space_group_name_H-M   'P 1'
#
loop_
_entity.id
_entity.type
_entity.pdbx_description
1 polymer ?
#
loop_
_entity_poly.entity_id
_entity_poly.type
_entity_poly.pdbx_seq_one_letter_code
_entity_poly.pdbx_strand_id
1 'polypeptide(L)'
;MAGPCLVIFFALLLLSSIAEASQCSVKGLPLIRNISELPQDNYGRGGLSHITIAGSVMHGMKEVELWLQTFAPGSATPIHRHSCEEVFVVLKGSGTLYLATNSHEKHPGKPQEFKIYSNSTFHIPVNDAHQVWNTNEHEDLQILVVISRPPVKVFIYEDWFMPHTAAKLKFPYYWDEQCFQVPQKDEL
;
A
#
# COMPACT_ATOMS: atom_id res chain seq x y z
N MET A 1 -34.10 -2.59 35.60
CA MET A 1 -34.31 -1.67 34.47
C MET A 1 -32.99 -1.47 33.73
N ALA A 2 -32.63 -2.38 32.83
CA ALA A 2 -31.46 -2.27 31.95
C ALA A 2 -31.95 -2.44 30.51
N GLY A 3 -32.80 -1.50 30.06
CA GLY A 3 -33.72 -1.72 28.95
C GLY A 3 -33.35 -1.10 27.59
N PRO A 4 -32.76 0.11 27.53
CA PRO A 4 -32.47 0.75 26.23
C PRO A 4 -30.98 0.75 25.84
N CYS A 5 -30.07 0.87 26.80
CA CYS A 5 -28.65 1.13 26.52
C CYS A 5 -27.92 -0.09 25.94
N LEU A 6 -28.26 -1.29 26.41
CA LEU A 6 -27.67 -2.54 25.91
C LEU A 6 -28.09 -2.80 24.45
N VAL A 7 -29.36 -2.54 24.11
CA VAL A 7 -29.91 -2.76 22.76
C VAL A 7 -29.30 -1.80 21.74
N ILE A 8 -29.10 -0.54 22.12
CA ILE A 8 -28.42 0.46 21.28
C ILE A 8 -26.96 0.06 21.04
N PHE A 9 -26.26 -0.41 22.09
CA PHE A 9 -24.88 -0.86 21.96
C PHE A 9 -24.74 -2.08 21.04
N PHE A 10 -25.61 -3.07 21.15
CA PHE A 10 -25.62 -4.22 20.24
C PHE A 10 -26.01 -3.85 18.81
N ALA A 11 -26.93 -2.90 18.61
CA ALA A 11 -27.28 -2.41 17.28
C ALA A 11 -26.11 -1.67 16.60
N LEU A 12 -25.35 -0.87 17.36
CA LEU A 12 -24.16 -0.17 16.85
C LEU A 12 -23.04 -1.14 16.44
N LEU A 13 -22.81 -2.20 17.23
CA LEU A 13 -21.84 -3.25 16.90
C LEU A 13 -22.25 -4.07 15.65
N LEU A 14 -23.54 -4.29 15.45
CA LEU A 14 -24.04 -4.96 14.25
C LEU A 14 -23.93 -4.06 13.00
N LEU A 15 -24.18 -2.76 13.13
CA LEU A 15 -24.01 -1.80 12.04
C LEU A 15 -22.54 -1.65 11.60
N SER A 16 -21.59 -1.62 12.55
CA SER A 16 -20.17 -1.51 12.23
C SER A 16 -19.66 -2.74 11.47
N SER A 17 -20.05 -3.95 11.89
CA SER A 17 -19.63 -5.19 11.23
C SER A 17 -20.20 -5.36 9.82
N ILE A 18 -21.41 -4.87 9.54
CA ILE A 18 -22.00 -4.91 8.19
C ILE A 18 -21.28 -3.91 7.25
N ALA A 19 -20.89 -2.74 7.76
CA ALA A 19 -20.16 -1.74 6.99
C ALA A 19 -18.74 -2.24 6.63
N GLU A 20 -18.06 -2.91 7.55
CA GLU A 20 -16.74 -3.51 7.27
C GLU A 20 -16.82 -4.67 6.28
N ALA A 21 -17.85 -5.52 6.38
CA ALA A 21 -18.05 -6.64 5.45
C ALA A 21 -18.41 -6.18 4.02
N SER A 22 -19.10 -5.03 3.86
CA SER A 22 -19.43 -4.50 2.54
C SER A 22 -18.20 -3.95 1.81
N GLN A 23 -17.24 -3.38 2.54
CA GLN A 23 -16.01 -2.79 1.99
C GLN A 23 -15.12 -3.83 1.29
N CYS A 24 -15.21 -5.10 1.68
CA CYS A 24 -14.40 -6.19 1.14
C CYS A 24 -15.16 -7.08 0.13
N SER A 25 -16.43 -6.75 -0.19
CA SER A 25 -17.20 -7.51 -1.18
C SER A 25 -16.89 -7.05 -2.60
N VAL A 26 -16.32 -7.94 -3.40
CA VAL A 26 -16.13 -7.72 -4.85
C VAL A 26 -17.44 -7.77 -5.64
N LYS A 27 -18.52 -8.33 -5.07
CA LYS A 27 -19.83 -8.44 -5.73
C LYS A 27 -20.61 -7.13 -5.59
N GLY A 28 -21.14 -6.64 -6.71
CA GLY A 28 -22.00 -5.44 -6.75
C GLY A 28 -21.25 -4.11 -6.68
N LEU A 29 -19.93 -4.11 -6.89
CA LEU A 29 -19.15 -2.88 -6.96
C LEU A 29 -19.60 -2.01 -8.14
N PRO A 30 -19.78 -0.69 -7.95
CA PRO A 30 -20.11 0.21 -9.06
C PRO A 30 -18.93 0.30 -10.04
N LEU A 31 -19.25 0.36 -11.34
CA LEU A 31 -18.25 0.47 -12.40
C LEU A 31 -17.46 1.77 -12.31
N ILE A 32 -18.13 2.87 -11.97
CA ILE A 32 -17.52 4.18 -11.77
C ILE A 32 -17.52 4.48 -10.28
N ARG A 33 -16.37 4.89 -9.76
CA ARG A 33 -16.18 5.24 -8.35
C ARG A 33 -15.55 6.63 -8.24
N ASN A 34 -16.03 7.41 -7.29
CA ASN A 34 -15.41 8.67 -6.93
C ASN A 34 -14.22 8.39 -6.00
N ILE A 35 -12.99 8.67 -6.44
CA ILE A 35 -11.77 8.41 -5.64
C ILE A 35 -11.81 9.15 -4.30
N SER A 36 -12.39 10.35 -4.28
CA SER A 36 -12.51 11.17 -3.06
C SER A 36 -13.44 10.57 -2.00
N GLU A 37 -14.23 9.56 -2.35
CA GLU A 37 -15.14 8.84 -1.44
C GLU A 37 -14.58 7.46 -1.05
N LEU A 38 -13.43 7.05 -1.60
CA LEU A 38 -12.80 5.79 -1.23
C LEU A 38 -12.16 5.89 0.16
N PRO A 39 -12.19 4.80 0.96
CA PRO A 39 -11.56 4.77 2.28
C PRO A 39 -10.06 5.09 2.19
N GLN A 40 -9.62 5.97 3.09
CA GLN A 40 -8.23 6.38 3.25
C GLN A 40 -7.78 6.08 4.67
N ASP A 41 -6.61 5.46 4.82
CA ASP A 41 -6.02 5.15 6.13
C ASP A 41 -4.49 5.33 6.10
N ASN A 42 -3.87 5.44 7.27
CA ASN A 42 -2.42 5.41 7.43
C ASN A 42 -1.89 4.02 7.83
N TYR A 43 -2.78 3.08 8.19
CA TYR A 43 -2.51 1.72 8.62
C TYR A 43 -1.44 1.64 9.73
N GLY A 44 -1.49 2.59 10.67
CA GLY A 44 -0.54 2.70 11.78
C GLY A 44 0.82 3.28 11.40
N ARG A 45 1.00 3.75 10.15
CA ARG A 45 2.25 4.35 9.68
C ARG A 45 2.15 5.87 9.65
N GLY A 46 2.75 6.52 10.65
CA GLY A 46 2.79 7.97 10.73
C GLY A 46 3.33 8.62 9.45
N GLY A 47 2.63 9.65 8.96
CA GLY A 47 2.99 10.36 7.74
C GLY A 47 2.54 9.70 6.43
N LEU A 48 1.96 8.50 6.47
CA LEU A 48 1.32 7.87 5.31
C LEU A 48 -0.16 8.22 5.25
N SER A 49 -0.66 8.43 4.04
CA SER A 49 -2.08 8.31 3.69
C SER A 49 -2.17 7.41 2.45
N HIS A 50 -3.01 6.38 2.50
CA HIS A 50 -3.13 5.38 1.45
C HIS A 50 -4.60 5.16 1.06
N ILE A 51 -4.85 5.07 -0.24
CA ILE A 51 -6.10 4.61 -0.84
C ILE A 51 -5.75 3.53 -1.88
N THR A 52 -6.36 2.36 -1.77
CA THR A 52 -6.40 1.40 -2.89
C THR A 52 -7.48 1.85 -3.88
N ILE A 53 -7.10 2.38 -5.04
CA ILE A 53 -8.05 2.90 -6.04
C ILE A 53 -8.75 1.74 -6.76
N ALA A 54 -7.98 0.74 -7.16
CA ALA A 54 -8.45 -0.48 -7.83
C ALA A 54 -7.47 -1.60 -7.47
N GLY A 55 -7.93 -2.63 -6.78
CA GLY A 55 -7.03 -3.64 -6.19
C GLY A 55 -7.64 -5.02 -6.18
N SER A 56 -6.79 -6.02 -5.95
CA SER A 56 -7.16 -7.42 -6.09
C SER A 56 -8.14 -7.86 -5.01
N VAL A 57 -7.82 -7.58 -3.76
CA VAL A 57 -8.62 -8.03 -2.62
C VAL A 57 -9.93 -7.24 -2.52
N MET A 58 -9.87 -5.91 -2.66
CA MET A 58 -11.04 -5.04 -2.50
C MET A 58 -11.93 -4.98 -3.74
N HIS A 59 -11.35 -5.14 -4.94
CA HIS A 59 -12.04 -4.81 -6.19
C HIS A 59 -11.98 -5.91 -7.27
N GLY A 60 -11.37 -7.07 -6.96
CA GLY A 60 -11.32 -8.21 -7.87
C GLY A 60 -10.33 -8.09 -9.02
N MET A 61 -9.40 -7.13 -8.96
CA MET A 61 -8.35 -6.99 -9.98
C MET A 61 -7.42 -8.22 -9.97
N LYS A 62 -6.97 -8.66 -11.15
CA LYS A 62 -6.15 -9.88 -11.27
C LYS A 62 -4.73 -9.63 -11.75
N GLU A 63 -4.52 -8.56 -12.49
CA GLU A 63 -3.27 -8.32 -13.22
C GLU A 63 -2.56 -7.06 -12.77
N VAL A 64 -3.32 -6.00 -12.48
CA VAL A 64 -2.82 -4.70 -12.03
C VAL A 64 -3.58 -4.19 -10.82
N GLU A 65 -2.89 -3.45 -9.95
CA GLU A 65 -3.47 -2.78 -8.80
C GLU A 65 -2.91 -1.36 -8.67
N LEU A 66 -3.76 -0.42 -8.28
CA LEU A 66 -3.50 1.00 -8.26
C LEU A 66 -3.67 1.55 -6.84
N TRP A 67 -2.69 2.33 -6.38
CA TRP A 67 -2.74 3.04 -5.12
C TRP A 67 -2.55 4.54 -5.31
N LEU A 68 -3.25 5.34 -4.52
CA LEU A 68 -2.90 6.73 -4.29
C LEU A 68 -2.29 6.84 -2.90
N GLN A 69 -1.06 7.33 -2.83
CA GLN A 69 -0.34 7.48 -1.58
C GLN A 69 0.14 8.92 -1.41
N THR A 70 0.01 9.43 -0.19
CA THR A 70 0.60 10.70 0.22
C THR A 70 1.55 10.45 1.37
N PHE A 71 2.75 11.04 1.28
CA PHE A 71 3.80 11.00 2.29
C PHE A 71 4.02 12.41 2.82
N ALA A 72 3.79 12.60 4.12
CA ALA A 72 4.12 13.85 4.82
C ALA A 72 5.64 14.11 4.80
N PRO A 73 6.09 15.37 5.00
CA PRO A 73 7.51 15.71 5.11
C PRO A 73 8.29 14.78 6.04
N GLY A 74 9.42 14.27 5.56
CA GLY A 74 10.28 13.36 6.30
C GLY A 74 9.81 11.90 6.38
N SER A 75 8.59 11.57 5.92
CA SER A 75 8.08 10.20 5.95
C SER A 75 8.55 9.37 4.75
N ALA A 76 8.71 8.05 4.97
CA ALA A 76 9.22 7.13 3.96
C ALA A 76 8.51 5.78 3.99
N THR A 77 8.67 5.06 2.88
CA THR A 77 8.47 3.60 2.85
C THR A 77 9.54 2.89 3.68
N PRO A 78 9.31 1.65 4.15
CA PRO A 78 10.41 0.80 4.57
C PRO A 78 11.36 0.53 3.41
N ILE A 79 12.59 0.11 3.70
CA ILE A 79 13.43 -0.51 2.67
C ILE A 79 12.80 -1.86 2.34
N HIS A 80 12.46 -2.10 1.07
CA HIS A 80 11.73 -3.30 0.70
C HIS A 80 11.96 -3.75 -0.74
N ARG A 81 11.52 -4.96 -1.06
CA ARG A 81 11.42 -5.50 -2.42
C ARG A 81 10.13 -6.29 -2.62
N HIS A 82 9.74 -6.53 -3.87
CA HIS A 82 8.63 -7.39 -4.26
C HIS A 82 8.85 -7.99 -5.65
N SER A 83 8.21 -9.14 -5.92
CA SER A 83 8.33 -9.88 -7.19
C SER A 83 7.26 -9.48 -8.22
N CYS A 84 7.08 -8.17 -8.41
CA CYS A 84 6.22 -7.56 -9.40
C CYS A 84 6.86 -6.31 -9.97
N GLU A 85 6.43 -5.91 -11.17
CA GLU A 85 6.69 -4.57 -11.69
C GLU A 85 5.92 -3.55 -10.84
N GLU A 86 6.53 -2.39 -10.60
CA GLU A 86 5.91 -1.26 -9.90
C GLU A 86 6.30 0.05 -10.61
N VAL A 87 5.30 0.85 -10.94
CA VAL A 87 5.45 2.15 -11.61
C VAL A 87 4.87 3.24 -10.75
N PHE A 88 5.61 4.33 -10.62
CA PHE A 88 5.20 5.52 -9.88
C PHE A 88 4.99 6.69 -10.82
N VAL A 89 3.95 7.48 -10.56
CA VAL A 89 3.75 8.80 -11.16
C VAL A 89 3.63 9.82 -10.03
N VAL A 90 4.56 10.78 -9.99
CA VAL A 90 4.56 11.82 -8.96
C VAL A 90 3.56 12.90 -9.34
N LEU A 91 2.47 12.99 -8.59
CA LEU A 91 1.38 13.93 -8.85
C LEU A 91 1.67 15.31 -8.24
N LYS A 92 2.23 15.33 -7.03
CA LYS A 92 2.58 16.54 -6.29
C LYS A 92 3.82 16.32 -5.43
N GLY A 93 4.50 17.41 -5.14
CA GLY A 93 5.67 17.42 -4.28
C GLY A 93 6.94 16.91 -4.93
N SER A 94 7.90 16.58 -4.08
CA SER A 94 9.24 16.10 -4.44
C SER A 94 9.81 15.19 -3.35
N GLY A 95 10.83 14.41 -3.69
CA GLY A 95 11.44 13.46 -2.77
C GLY A 95 12.70 12.83 -3.32
N THR A 96 13.11 11.72 -2.71
CA THR A 96 14.25 10.93 -3.15
C THR A 96 13.86 9.44 -3.20
N LEU A 97 14.16 8.80 -4.33
CA LEU A 97 14.16 7.35 -4.49
C LEU A 97 15.57 6.85 -4.16
N TYR A 98 15.65 5.89 -3.24
CA TYR A 98 16.85 5.11 -2.96
C TYR A 98 16.67 3.73 -3.62
N LEU A 99 17.58 3.34 -4.51
CA LEU A 99 17.48 2.10 -5.28
C LEU A 99 18.79 1.32 -5.26
N ALA A 100 18.71 0.04 -4.93
CA ALA A 100 19.81 -0.92 -5.04
C ALA A 100 19.59 -1.80 -6.27
N THR A 101 20.39 -1.59 -7.32
CA THR A 101 20.24 -2.25 -8.64
C THR A 101 20.98 -3.60 -8.74
N ASN A 102 21.37 -4.19 -7.61
CA ASN A 102 22.27 -5.34 -7.50
C ASN A 102 21.58 -6.53 -6.80
N SER A 103 20.38 -6.91 -7.24
CA SER A 103 19.62 -8.03 -6.66
C SER A 103 20.33 -9.40 -6.70
N HIS A 104 21.47 -9.51 -7.39
CA HIS A 104 22.34 -10.70 -7.40
C HIS A 104 23.36 -10.75 -6.26
N GLU A 105 23.59 -9.65 -5.54
CA GLU A 105 24.44 -9.65 -4.35
C GLU A 105 23.76 -10.34 -3.16
N LYS A 106 24.45 -10.44 -2.02
CA LYS A 106 23.87 -11.07 -0.82
C LYS A 106 22.91 -10.14 -0.07
N HIS A 107 23.06 -8.83 -0.25
CA HIS A 107 22.31 -7.76 0.40
C HIS A 107 22.23 -6.55 -0.55
N PRO A 108 21.31 -5.60 -0.33
CA PRO A 108 21.20 -4.40 -1.18
C PRO A 108 22.49 -3.56 -1.26
N GLY A 109 23.18 -3.38 -0.14
CA GLY A 109 24.33 -2.47 -0.06
C GLY A 109 23.93 -1.00 -0.19
N LYS A 110 24.90 -0.11 -0.42
CA LYS A 110 24.65 1.34 -0.50
C LYS A 110 23.74 1.65 -1.71
N PRO A 111 22.56 2.27 -1.50
CA PRO A 111 21.66 2.59 -2.60
C PRO A 111 22.18 3.76 -3.44
N GLN A 112 21.73 3.80 -4.70
CA GLN A 112 21.79 5.00 -5.53
C GLN A 112 20.63 5.93 -5.18
N GLU A 113 20.85 7.24 -5.27
CA GLU A 113 19.88 8.27 -4.93
C GLU A 113 19.40 8.99 -6.18
N PHE A 114 18.08 9.04 -6.38
CA PHE A 114 17.45 9.72 -7.50
C PHE A 114 16.42 10.73 -7.00
N LYS A 115 16.53 11.99 -7.43
CA LYS A 115 15.52 12.99 -7.12
C LYS A 115 14.27 12.73 -7.93
N ILE A 116 13.13 12.72 -7.24
CA ILE A 116 11.80 12.60 -7.84
C ILE A 116 11.06 13.92 -7.61
N TYR A 117 10.26 14.33 -8.59
CA TYR A 117 9.59 15.64 -8.59
C TYR A 117 8.25 15.55 -9.31
N SER A 118 7.36 16.52 -9.08
CA SER A 118 6.04 16.56 -9.69
C SER A 118 6.10 16.39 -11.21
N ASN A 119 5.16 15.62 -11.77
CA ASN A 119 5.08 15.27 -13.19
C ASN A 119 6.28 14.42 -13.71
N SER A 120 6.98 13.72 -12.82
CA SER A 120 7.94 12.67 -13.18
C SER A 120 7.35 11.26 -12.99
N THR A 121 7.96 10.28 -13.65
CA THR A 121 7.65 8.86 -13.48
C THR A 121 8.93 8.05 -13.36
N PHE A 122 8.86 6.96 -12.63
CA PHE A 122 9.92 5.97 -12.52
C PHE A 122 9.30 4.58 -12.31
N HIS A 123 10.07 3.54 -12.62
CA HIS A 123 9.70 2.16 -12.35
C HIS A 123 10.77 1.49 -11.51
N ILE A 124 10.35 0.54 -10.68
CA ILE A 124 11.26 -0.30 -9.91
C ILE A 124 11.44 -1.61 -10.69
N PRO A 125 12.68 -1.99 -11.07
CA PRO A 125 12.94 -3.30 -11.63
C PRO A 125 12.50 -4.40 -10.67
N VAL A 126 11.95 -5.49 -11.22
CA VAL A 126 11.39 -6.57 -10.42
C VAL A 126 12.41 -7.07 -9.40
N ASN A 127 11.99 -7.12 -8.12
CA ASN A 127 12.75 -7.65 -7.00
C ASN A 127 13.96 -6.81 -6.54
N ASP A 128 14.19 -5.62 -7.11
CA ASP A 128 15.20 -4.68 -6.59
C ASP A 128 14.75 -4.05 -5.27
N ALA A 129 15.71 -3.91 -4.35
CA ALA A 129 15.45 -3.30 -3.05
C ALA A 129 15.46 -1.78 -3.18
N HIS A 130 14.44 -1.14 -2.64
CA HIS A 130 14.26 0.31 -2.78
C HIS A 130 13.53 0.93 -1.59
N GLN A 131 13.59 2.26 -1.53
CA GLN A 131 12.87 3.09 -0.58
C GLN A 131 12.50 4.42 -1.25
N VAL A 132 11.22 4.76 -1.22
CA VAL A 132 10.73 6.11 -1.55
C VAL A 132 10.64 6.91 -0.26
N TRP A 133 11.24 8.10 -0.25
CA TRP A 133 11.26 9.01 0.88
C TRP A 133 10.86 10.43 0.44
N ASN A 134 9.86 11.02 1.12
CA ASN A 134 9.63 12.45 1.05
C ASN A 134 10.74 13.20 1.81
N THR A 135 11.81 13.54 1.09
CA THR A 135 12.92 14.35 1.59
C THR A 135 12.63 15.86 1.52
N ASN A 136 11.46 16.27 1.07
CA ASN A 136 11.05 17.68 1.13
C ASN A 136 10.55 18.00 2.55
N GLU A 137 10.98 19.13 3.11
CA GLU A 137 10.68 19.54 4.49
C GLU A 137 9.36 20.31 4.62
N HIS A 138 8.71 20.68 3.51
CA HIS A 138 7.63 21.66 3.50
C HIS A 138 6.35 21.21 2.81
N GLU A 139 6.43 20.27 1.86
CA GLU A 139 5.28 19.80 1.09
C GLU A 139 5.11 18.28 1.17
N ASP A 140 3.86 17.86 1.06
CA ASP A 140 3.52 16.45 0.90
C ASP A 140 3.96 15.93 -0.47
N LEU A 141 4.45 14.69 -0.50
CA LEU A 141 4.70 13.94 -1.73
C LEU A 141 3.48 13.06 -2.02
N GLN A 142 2.77 13.35 -3.12
CA GLN A 142 1.64 12.55 -3.57
C GLN A 142 2.00 11.76 -4.83
N ILE A 143 1.79 10.45 -4.78
CA ILE A 143 2.18 9.52 -5.85
C ILE A 143 1.02 8.58 -6.18
N LEU A 144 0.82 8.34 -7.48
CA LEU A 144 0.05 7.22 -7.99
C LEU A 144 1.02 6.05 -8.18
N VAL A 145 0.68 4.89 -7.64
CA VAL A 145 1.47 3.67 -7.73
C VAL A 145 0.67 2.63 -8.50
N VAL A 146 1.31 1.93 -9.43
CA VAL A 146 0.72 0.84 -10.20
C VAL A 146 1.62 -0.38 -10.08
N ILE A 147 1.07 -1.48 -9.57
CA ILE A 147 1.79 -2.76 -9.48
C ILE A 147 1.17 -3.79 -10.42
N SER A 148 1.99 -4.73 -10.86
CA SER A 148 1.53 -5.98 -11.47
C SER A 148 1.36 -7.09 -10.42
N ARG A 149 0.69 -8.19 -10.79
CA ARG A 149 0.58 -9.43 -9.99
C ARG A 149 0.06 -9.21 -8.55
N PRO A 150 -1.04 -8.45 -8.36
CA PRO A 150 -1.56 -8.15 -7.03
C PRO A 150 -2.14 -9.40 -6.33
N PRO A 151 -2.43 -9.34 -5.02
CA PRO A 151 -1.99 -8.30 -4.07
C PRO A 151 -0.47 -8.32 -3.87
N VAL A 152 0.12 -7.23 -3.37
CA VAL A 152 1.59 -7.15 -3.23
C VAL A 152 2.13 -8.12 -2.17
N LYS A 153 3.31 -8.71 -2.43
CA LYS A 153 4.07 -9.52 -1.46
C LYS A 153 5.39 -8.81 -1.16
N VAL A 154 5.47 -8.18 0.00
CA VAL A 154 6.56 -7.26 0.33
C VAL A 154 7.57 -7.93 1.27
N PHE A 155 8.85 -7.94 0.89
CA PHE A 155 9.95 -8.32 1.78
C PHE A 155 10.61 -7.06 2.34
N ILE A 156 10.56 -6.87 3.65
CA ILE A 156 11.06 -5.68 4.36
C ILE A 156 12.46 -5.94 4.90
N TYR A 157 13.35 -4.96 4.75
CA TYR A 157 14.68 -4.95 5.32
C TYR A 157 14.72 -4.02 6.54
N GLU A 158 15.54 -4.39 7.54
CA GLU A 158 15.83 -3.52 8.68
C GLU A 158 16.83 -2.41 8.30
N ASP A 159 17.79 -2.72 7.42
CA ASP A 159 18.75 -1.79 6.85
C ASP A 159 19.22 -2.25 5.46
N TRP A 160 20.01 -1.40 4.79
CA TRP A 160 20.53 -1.67 3.45
C TRP A 160 21.58 -2.80 3.37
N PHE A 161 22.15 -3.25 4.48
CA PHE A 161 23.15 -4.32 4.54
C PHE A 161 22.56 -5.66 5.03
N MET A 162 21.29 -5.67 5.43
CA MET A 162 20.56 -6.88 5.75
C MET A 162 20.57 -7.85 4.55
N PRO A 163 20.97 -9.12 4.73
CA PRO A 163 20.94 -10.11 3.66
C PRO A 163 19.54 -10.28 3.06
N HIS A 164 19.45 -10.46 1.73
CA HIS A 164 18.17 -10.67 1.05
C HIS A 164 17.38 -11.86 1.61
N THR A 165 18.08 -12.89 2.07
CA THR A 165 17.52 -14.09 2.71
C THR A 165 16.95 -13.83 4.11
N ALA A 166 17.34 -12.75 4.77
CA ALA A 166 16.86 -12.37 6.10
C ALA A 166 15.69 -11.36 6.04
N ALA A 167 15.43 -10.76 4.88
CA ALA A 167 14.31 -9.85 4.69
C ALA A 167 12.97 -10.53 5.04
N LYS A 168 12.13 -9.84 5.81
CA LYS A 168 10.91 -10.41 6.37
C LYS A 168 9.73 -10.20 5.43
N LEU A 169 9.08 -11.29 5.03
CA LEU A 169 7.84 -11.21 4.25
C LEU A 169 6.73 -10.60 5.11
N LYS A 170 6.10 -9.54 4.61
CA LYS A 170 4.84 -8.98 5.10
C LYS A 170 3.75 -9.25 4.07
N PHE A 171 2.94 -10.28 4.33
CA PHE A 171 1.79 -10.67 3.53
C PHE A 171 0.67 -11.25 4.43
N PRO A 172 -0.60 -10.81 4.29
CA PRO A 172 -1.05 -9.64 3.53
C PRO A 172 -0.34 -8.35 3.97
N TYR A 173 -0.20 -7.39 3.07
CA TYR A 173 0.31 -6.07 3.43
C TYR A 173 -0.77 -5.29 4.17
N TYR A 174 -0.39 -4.24 4.92
CA TYR A 174 -1.26 -3.62 5.92
C TYR A 174 -2.65 -3.21 5.39
N TRP A 175 -2.72 -2.70 4.14
CA TRP A 175 -3.97 -2.28 3.51
C TRP A 175 -4.85 -3.42 3.00
N ASP A 176 -4.31 -4.64 2.89
CA ASP A 176 -5.07 -5.83 2.49
C ASP A 176 -5.56 -6.66 3.69
N GLU A 177 -5.02 -6.43 4.90
CA GLU A 177 -5.26 -7.28 6.08
C GLU A 177 -6.73 -7.50 6.39
N GLN A 178 -7.54 -6.42 6.39
CA GLN A 178 -8.96 -6.49 6.73
C GLN A 178 -9.73 -7.38 5.76
N CYS A 179 -9.50 -7.20 4.45
CA CYS A 179 -10.24 -7.92 3.43
C CYS A 179 -9.68 -9.32 3.13
N PHE A 180 -8.44 -9.60 3.52
CA PHE A 180 -7.84 -10.93 3.38
C PHE A 180 -8.36 -11.93 4.44
N GLN A 181 -8.86 -11.44 5.58
CA GLN A 181 -9.44 -12.30 6.63
C GLN A 181 -10.87 -12.77 6.33
N VAL A 182 -11.53 -12.20 5.32
CA VAL A 182 -12.84 -12.65 4.85
C VAL A 182 -12.63 -13.86 3.93
N PRO A 183 -13.31 -15.01 4.14
CA PRO A 183 -13.14 -16.16 3.27
C PRO A 183 -13.49 -15.77 1.83
N GLN A 184 -12.48 -15.73 0.96
CA GLN A 184 -12.71 -15.73 -0.47
C GLN A 184 -13.37 -17.07 -0.78
N LYS A 185 -14.67 -17.06 -1.08
CA LYS A 185 -15.32 -18.25 -1.61
C LYS A 185 -14.63 -18.56 -2.92
N ASP A 186 -13.93 -19.69 -2.97
CA ASP A 186 -13.39 -20.26 -4.20
C ASP A 186 -14.51 -20.31 -5.24
N GLU A 187 -14.44 -19.44 -6.25
CA GLU A 187 -15.23 -19.62 -7.47
C GLU A 187 -14.42 -20.55 -8.38
N LEU A 188 -14.77 -21.83 -8.30
CA LEU A 188 -14.48 -22.88 -9.30
C LEU A 188 -15.10 -22.53 -10.66
#